data_AF-A0A8T5EF06-F1
#
_entry.id   AF-A0A8T5EF06-F1
#
_cell.length_a   1.000
_cell.length_b   1.000
_cell.length_c   1.000
_cell.angle_alpha   90.00
_cell.angle_beta   90.00
_cell.angle_gamma   90.00
#
_symmetry.space_group_name_H-M   'P 1'
#
loop_
_entity.id
_entity.type
_entity.pdbx_description
1 polymer ?
#
loop_
_entity_poly.entity_id
_entity_poly.type
_entity_poly.pdbx_seq_one_letter_code
_entity_poly.pdbx_strand_id
1 'polypeptide(L)'
;MKISLIAIVTVVIIGMVIPNVFAQSNASTLSPGFYEISQYAIGTVGIQIIFVESDGSVDPSKYDWTESEMKMVEVNIKKGLKFLEDKYPFEVSKLEFVYRPSMIGETGVEASTRVTNEWLQHEDTVELVEDTLTDTSCGSKIDPLATKWHHPRDKFRVHVLSCANEVRNELKTDWATVIFVPYTASQVNGLAFGFTAGAFIQDSYMTTVNGGGVIPLHEWTHMVGTTDMIECDLFGPGHEACGEKAGYLYMEETDTIPMTNCLMGSTGTEDSIPRLCISDGTKHQMGWVDQNGNNIPDIVENEVVVTLSENQKQNNSSVIIEGTIMLEPVKCKWPQNSASWQNDWSCKDTTINKIIEVTSTPNVKIESKDGEFNSAFEEFTITVDPLKFDNTEIEIQVKDKITNTIHPIPIELNITEFKIVKTDEISSMLELISGPTWIKDIFIWYENEQISEDQLIHAIEFLSNEGIVDLGSN
;
A
#
# COMPACT_ATOMS: atom_id res chain seq x y z
N MET A 1 -60.64 -13.42 -47.89
CA MET A 1 -60.90 -12.33 -46.94
C MET A 1 -60.73 -12.88 -45.52
N LYS A 2 -59.54 -12.69 -44.93
CA LYS A 2 -59.24 -13.08 -43.54
C LYS A 2 -58.54 -11.89 -42.90
N ILE A 3 -59.18 -11.37 -41.86
CA ILE A 3 -58.75 -10.25 -41.03
C ILE A 3 -57.63 -10.76 -40.12
N SER A 4 -56.45 -10.12 -40.16
CA SER A 4 -55.37 -10.37 -39.19
C SER A 4 -55.42 -9.30 -38.11
N LEU A 5 -55.51 -9.77 -36.87
CA LEU A 5 -55.43 -9.02 -35.63
C LEU A 5 -54.01 -8.46 -35.48
N ILE A 6 -53.86 -7.14 -35.35
CA ILE A 6 -52.60 -6.50 -34.96
C ILE A 6 -52.56 -6.44 -33.43
N ALA A 7 -51.64 -7.19 -32.83
CA ALA A 7 -51.31 -7.06 -31.42
C ALA A 7 -50.28 -5.92 -31.26
N ILE A 8 -50.70 -4.84 -30.61
CA ILE A 8 -49.82 -3.74 -30.18
C ILE A 8 -49.12 -4.23 -28.90
N VAL A 9 -47.82 -4.54 -29.01
CA VAL A 9 -46.95 -4.76 -27.85
C VAL A 9 -46.44 -3.41 -27.39
N THR A 10 -47.00 -2.90 -26.30
CA THR A 10 -46.49 -1.72 -25.61
C THR A 10 -45.25 -2.13 -24.81
N VAL A 11 -44.06 -1.74 -25.29
CA VAL A 11 -42.81 -1.89 -24.54
C VAL A 11 -42.77 -0.80 -23.48
N VAL A 12 -43.02 -1.18 -22.22
CA VAL A 12 -42.76 -0.33 -21.06
C VAL A 12 -41.25 -0.34 -20.83
N ILE A 13 -40.57 0.74 -21.21
CA ILE A 13 -39.18 0.98 -20.82
C ILE A 13 -39.19 1.38 -19.34
N ILE A 14 -39.02 0.39 -18.47
CA ILE A 14 -38.66 0.64 -17.08
C ILE A 14 -37.20 1.11 -17.13
N GLY A 15 -36.98 2.39 -16.89
CA GLY A 15 -35.65 2.93 -16.65
C GLY A 15 -35.05 2.22 -15.45
N MET A 16 -34.15 1.25 -15.71
CA MET A 16 -33.18 0.82 -14.72
C MET A 16 -32.32 2.03 -14.40
N VAL A 17 -32.58 2.67 -13.26
CA VAL A 17 -31.56 3.42 -12.55
C VAL A 17 -30.48 2.40 -12.24
N ILE A 18 -29.39 2.44 -13.01
CA ILE A 18 -28.17 1.74 -12.65
C ILE A 18 -27.74 2.41 -11.34
N PRO A 19 -27.75 1.72 -10.19
CA PRO A 19 -27.10 2.28 -9.02
C PRO A 19 -25.63 2.45 -9.42
N ASN A 20 -25.12 3.68 -9.29
CA ASN A 20 -23.69 3.93 -9.37
C ASN A 20 -22.98 2.89 -8.51
N VAL A 21 -22.32 1.95 -9.16
CA VAL A 21 -21.33 1.07 -8.54
C VAL A 21 -20.14 1.97 -8.29
N PHE A 22 -20.23 2.82 -7.27
CA PHE A 22 -19.04 3.34 -6.63
C PHE A 22 -18.36 2.12 -6.02
N ALA A 23 -17.26 1.72 -6.65
CA ALA A 23 -16.34 0.77 -6.07
C ALA A 23 -15.97 1.31 -4.69
N GLN A 24 -16.49 0.65 -3.67
CA GLN A 24 -16.00 0.78 -2.32
C GLN A 24 -14.60 0.15 -2.32
N SER A 25 -13.60 0.92 -2.77
CA SER A 25 -12.20 0.59 -2.54
C SER A 25 -11.98 0.73 -1.04
N ASN A 26 -12.08 -0.39 -0.32
CA ASN A 26 -11.73 -0.42 1.09
C ASN A 26 -10.29 0.09 1.23
N ALA A 27 -10.04 1.05 2.12
CA ALA A 27 -8.71 1.60 2.44
C ALA A 27 -7.60 0.54 2.57
N SER A 28 -7.97 -0.67 3.00
CA SER A 28 -7.11 -1.84 3.13
C SER A 28 -6.60 -2.44 1.82
N THR A 29 -7.00 -1.94 0.64
CA THR A 29 -6.66 -2.56 -0.65
C THR A 29 -5.45 -1.96 -1.34
N LEU A 30 -4.95 -0.78 -0.97
CA LEU A 30 -3.84 -0.15 -1.71
C LEU A 30 -2.49 -0.34 -1.04
N SER A 31 -2.46 -0.42 0.28
CA SER A 31 -1.24 -0.76 1.00
C SER A 31 -0.94 -2.27 0.95
N PRO A 32 0.31 -2.66 1.17
CA PRO A 32 0.69 -4.07 1.25
C PRO A 32 -0.16 -4.83 2.27
N GLY A 33 -0.88 -5.87 1.82
CA GLY A 33 -1.70 -6.75 2.65
C GLY A 33 -0.95 -8.02 3.06
N PHE A 34 -1.69 -9.03 3.50
CA PHE A 34 -1.12 -10.30 4.00
C PHE A 34 -0.22 -11.01 2.98
N TYR A 35 -0.63 -11.01 1.71
CA TYR A 35 0.10 -11.67 0.62
C TYR A 35 1.11 -10.76 -0.09
N GLU A 36 1.08 -9.45 0.17
CA GLU A 36 2.02 -8.48 -0.43
C GLU A 36 3.13 -8.18 0.56
N ILE A 37 4.23 -8.90 0.41
CA ILE A 37 5.35 -8.93 1.36
C ILE A 37 6.67 -8.51 0.72
N SER A 38 6.76 -8.54 -0.61
CA SER A 38 7.98 -8.28 -1.38
C SER A 38 7.68 -7.95 -2.84
N GLN A 39 6.86 -6.92 -3.12
CA GLN A 39 6.48 -6.63 -4.52
C GLN A 39 7.60 -5.96 -5.33
N TYR A 40 8.47 -5.19 -4.68
CA TYR A 40 9.58 -4.48 -5.31
C TYR A 40 10.62 -4.08 -4.24
N ALA A 41 11.85 -3.77 -4.67
CA ALA A 41 12.98 -3.50 -3.78
C ALA A 41 13.12 -2.01 -3.41
N ILE A 42 12.07 -1.41 -2.84
CA ILE A 42 12.04 0.00 -2.45
C ILE A 42 11.40 0.13 -1.07
N GLY A 43 11.89 1.06 -0.24
CA GLY A 43 11.40 1.24 1.13
C GLY A 43 12.06 0.29 2.14
N THR A 44 11.39 0.04 3.25
CA THR A 44 11.94 -0.71 4.37
C THR A 44 11.52 -2.18 4.34
N VAL A 45 12.46 -3.09 4.62
CA VAL A 45 12.24 -4.54 4.60
C VAL A 45 12.59 -5.13 5.97
N GLY A 46 11.61 -5.72 6.64
CA GLY A 46 11.81 -6.40 7.91
C GLY A 46 12.34 -7.82 7.70
N ILE A 47 13.40 -8.20 8.41
CA ILE A 47 14.05 -9.51 8.26
C ILE A 47 14.03 -10.27 9.59
N GLN A 48 13.56 -11.52 9.54
CA GLN A 48 13.75 -12.51 10.60
C GLN A 48 14.69 -13.60 10.10
N ILE A 49 15.82 -13.81 10.79
CA ILE A 49 16.72 -14.93 10.52
C ILE A 49 16.41 -16.03 11.53
N ILE A 50 16.19 -17.24 11.05
CA ILE A 50 15.94 -18.41 11.87
C ILE A 50 16.99 -19.48 11.55
N PHE A 51 17.85 -19.76 12.52
CA PHE A 51 18.77 -20.88 12.47
C PHE A 51 17.99 -22.15 12.78
N VAL A 52 18.11 -23.14 11.92
CA VAL A 52 17.34 -24.38 12.05
C VAL A 52 18.24 -25.47 12.61
N GLU A 53 17.79 -26.07 13.71
CA GLU A 53 18.54 -26.99 14.56
C GLU A 53 17.81 -28.32 14.69
N SER A 54 18.55 -29.43 14.65
CA SER A 54 17.94 -30.75 14.82
C SER A 54 17.81 -31.10 16.30
N ASP A 55 16.60 -31.46 16.76
CA ASP A 55 16.37 -31.90 18.15
C ASP A 55 16.61 -33.41 18.37
N GLY A 56 16.94 -34.13 17.30
CA GLY A 56 17.17 -35.57 17.35
C GLY A 56 15.92 -36.46 17.35
N SER A 57 14.72 -35.88 17.21
CA SER A 57 13.45 -36.61 17.36
C SER A 57 13.07 -37.49 16.16
N VAL A 58 13.54 -37.16 14.95
CA VAL A 58 13.33 -37.98 13.73
C VAL A 58 14.65 -38.52 13.20
N ASP A 59 15.61 -37.66 12.89
CA ASP A 59 16.98 -38.04 12.55
C ASP A 59 17.90 -37.90 13.77
N PRO A 60 18.96 -38.69 13.91
CA PRO A 60 19.95 -38.44 14.96
C PRO A 60 20.62 -37.08 14.76
N SER A 61 20.49 -36.18 15.75
CA SER A 61 21.24 -34.92 15.79
C SER A 61 22.74 -35.23 15.75
N LYS A 62 23.40 -34.68 14.74
CA LYS A 62 24.81 -34.93 14.44
C LYS A 62 25.62 -33.65 14.41
N TYR A 63 25.00 -32.55 14.00
CA TYR A 63 25.64 -31.26 13.92
C TYR A 63 24.75 -30.20 14.56
N ASP A 64 25.37 -29.38 15.40
CA ASP A 64 24.67 -28.33 16.15
C ASP A 64 25.29 -26.97 15.82
N TRP A 65 24.46 -25.94 15.83
CA TRP A 65 24.90 -24.55 15.75
C TRP A 65 25.71 -24.16 16.98
N THR A 66 26.88 -23.57 16.75
CA THR A 66 27.56 -22.76 17.77
C THR A 66 27.18 -21.29 17.66
N GLU A 67 27.22 -20.56 18.78
CA GLU A 67 27.01 -19.10 18.79
C GLU A 67 27.95 -18.36 17.83
N SER A 68 29.19 -18.83 17.69
CA SER A 68 30.17 -18.24 16.77
C SER A 68 29.82 -18.42 15.30
N GLU A 69 29.30 -19.59 14.93
CA GLU A 69 28.88 -19.88 13.55
C GLU A 69 27.64 -19.07 13.19
N MET A 70 26.62 -19.07 14.05
CA MET A 70 25.41 -18.26 13.85
C MET A 70 25.75 -16.78 13.67
N LYS A 71 26.64 -16.24 14.51
CA LYS A 71 27.08 -14.84 14.39
C LYS A 71 27.80 -14.56 13.08
N MET A 72 28.61 -15.51 12.57
CA MET A 72 29.28 -15.36 11.29
C MET A 72 28.28 -15.33 10.14
N VAL A 73 27.32 -16.25 10.14
CA VAL A 73 26.24 -16.31 9.14
C VAL A 73 25.44 -15.02 9.15
N GLU A 74 25.00 -14.57 10.31
CA GLU A 74 24.21 -13.34 10.45
C GLU A 74 24.96 -12.13 9.87
N VAL A 75 26.27 -12.01 10.15
CA VAL A 75 27.11 -10.95 9.58
C VAL A 75 27.17 -11.02 8.06
N ASN A 76 27.27 -12.22 7.48
CA ASN A 76 27.37 -12.38 6.03
C ASN A 76 26.03 -12.13 5.30
N ILE A 77 24.91 -12.58 5.86
CA ILE A 77 23.57 -12.23 5.37
C ILE A 77 23.40 -10.71 5.37
N LYS A 78 23.66 -10.05 6.51
CA LYS A 78 23.56 -8.61 6.66
C LYS A 78 24.47 -7.86 5.68
N LYS A 79 25.68 -8.36 5.46
CA LYS A 79 26.63 -7.79 4.49
C LYS A 79 26.10 -7.88 3.05
N GLY A 80 25.47 -8.99 2.69
CA GLY A 80 24.83 -9.19 1.39
C GLY A 80 23.70 -8.22 1.14
N LEU A 81 22.74 -8.16 2.06
CA LEU A 81 21.60 -7.25 1.96
C LEU A 81 22.04 -5.78 2.02
N LYS A 82 23.05 -5.45 2.84
CA LYS A 82 23.62 -4.09 2.90
C LYS A 82 24.20 -3.63 1.56
N PHE A 83 24.74 -4.55 0.76
CA PHE A 83 25.22 -4.22 -0.58
C PHE A 83 24.09 -3.72 -1.49
N LEU A 84 22.86 -4.23 -1.38
CA LEU A 84 21.73 -3.69 -2.15
C LEU A 84 21.38 -2.27 -1.73
N GLU A 85 21.32 -2.01 -0.42
CA GLU A 85 21.06 -0.66 0.09
C GLU A 85 22.08 0.33 -0.49
N ASP A 86 23.36 -0.05 -0.49
CA ASP A 86 24.45 0.79 -0.99
C ASP A 86 24.43 0.97 -2.52
N LYS A 87 23.72 0.09 -3.24
CA LYS A 87 23.58 0.14 -4.71
C LYS A 87 22.26 0.78 -5.17
N TYR A 88 21.33 1.02 -4.26
CA TYR A 88 20.08 1.70 -4.57
C TYR A 88 20.36 3.07 -5.20
N PRO A 89 19.86 3.36 -6.42
CA PRO A 89 20.34 4.51 -7.19
C PRO A 89 19.60 5.82 -6.90
N PHE A 90 18.49 5.80 -6.15
CA PHE A 90 17.65 6.98 -5.93
C PHE A 90 17.81 7.58 -4.54
N GLU A 91 17.51 8.87 -4.42
CA GLU A 91 17.60 9.57 -3.12
C GLU A 91 16.32 9.44 -2.28
N VAL A 92 15.18 9.21 -2.93
CA VAL A 92 13.88 9.02 -2.29
C VAL A 92 13.62 7.52 -2.05
N SER A 93 12.84 7.20 -1.01
CA SER A 93 12.40 5.84 -0.70
C SER A 93 13.52 4.78 -0.63
N LYS A 94 14.63 5.12 0.03
CA LYS A 94 15.82 4.25 0.11
C LYS A 94 15.46 2.84 0.55
N LEU A 95 16.03 1.85 -0.13
CA LEU A 95 15.98 0.47 0.30
C LEU A 95 16.76 0.32 1.62
N GLU A 96 16.11 -0.18 2.66
CA GLU A 96 16.71 -0.39 3.97
C GLU A 96 16.23 -1.72 4.57
N PHE A 97 17.15 -2.51 5.10
CA PHE A 97 16.85 -3.76 5.80
C PHE A 97 16.91 -3.56 7.31
N VAL A 98 15.82 -3.91 8.00
CA VAL A 98 15.67 -3.83 9.44
C VAL A 98 15.52 -5.25 9.99
N TYR A 99 16.25 -5.58 11.07
CA TYR A 99 16.36 -6.97 11.54
C TYR A 99 15.73 -7.14 12.92
N ARG A 100 14.95 -8.21 13.09
CA ARG A 100 14.67 -8.77 14.42
C ARG A 100 15.92 -9.49 14.96
N PRO A 101 16.01 -9.70 16.29
CA PRO A 101 16.95 -10.67 16.83
C PRO A 101 16.80 -12.02 16.11
N SER A 102 17.92 -12.60 15.71
CA SER A 102 17.95 -13.96 15.18
C SER A 102 17.49 -14.95 16.25
N MET A 103 16.89 -16.06 15.83
CA MET A 103 16.42 -17.11 16.73
C MET A 103 16.80 -18.49 16.20
N ILE A 104 16.77 -19.48 17.09
CA ILE A 104 16.90 -20.89 16.74
C ILE A 104 15.48 -21.47 16.76
N GLY A 105 15.12 -22.26 15.76
CA GLY A 105 13.95 -23.12 15.82
C GLY A 105 14.33 -24.58 15.64
N GLU A 106 13.75 -25.43 16.47
CA GLU A 106 14.01 -26.85 16.49
C GLU A 106 13.15 -27.62 15.46
N THR A 107 13.71 -28.66 14.87
CA THR A 107 13.02 -29.63 14.01
C THR A 107 13.57 -31.04 14.23
N GLY A 108 12.77 -32.05 13.92
CA GLY A 108 13.25 -33.44 13.92
C GLY A 108 14.25 -33.78 12.82
N VAL A 109 14.38 -32.94 11.80
CA VAL A 109 15.17 -33.19 10.59
C VAL A 109 16.61 -32.72 10.73
N GLU A 110 17.58 -33.60 10.47
CA GLU A 110 19.00 -33.25 10.35
C GLU A 110 19.32 -32.96 8.88
N ALA A 111 19.23 -31.68 8.50
CA ALA A 111 19.35 -31.22 7.11
C ALA A 111 20.63 -31.75 6.42
N SER A 112 21.76 -31.79 7.14
CA SER A 112 23.04 -32.32 6.64
C SER A 112 22.98 -33.78 6.16
N THR A 113 22.01 -34.56 6.65
CA THR A 113 21.93 -36.01 6.39
C THR A 113 20.82 -36.40 5.42
N ARG A 114 19.84 -35.51 5.19
CA ARG A 114 18.70 -35.76 4.28
C ARG A 114 18.90 -35.24 2.87
N VAL A 115 20.02 -34.57 2.59
CA VAL A 115 20.30 -34.14 1.23
C VAL A 115 20.58 -35.34 0.34
N THR A 116 19.79 -35.48 -0.72
CA THR A 116 19.93 -36.52 -1.74
C THR A 116 20.19 -35.89 -3.10
N ASN A 117 21.20 -36.37 -3.83
CA ASN A 117 21.65 -35.79 -5.10
C ASN A 117 21.94 -34.29 -5.03
N GLU A 118 22.40 -33.79 -3.87
CA GLU A 118 22.64 -32.36 -3.64
C GLU A 118 21.35 -31.53 -3.64
N TRP A 119 20.19 -32.07 -3.25
CA TRP A 119 18.97 -31.30 -3.02
C TRP A 119 18.23 -31.82 -1.78
N LEU A 120 17.61 -30.90 -1.04
CA LEU A 120 16.61 -31.27 -0.04
C LEU A 120 15.28 -31.50 -0.76
N GLN A 121 14.59 -32.61 -0.43
CA GLN A 121 13.28 -32.86 -1.03
C GLN A 121 12.28 -31.81 -0.53
N HIS A 122 11.24 -31.56 -1.32
CA HIS A 122 10.22 -30.55 -0.98
C HIS A 122 9.54 -30.88 0.36
N GLU A 123 9.31 -32.16 0.63
CA GLU A 123 8.69 -32.63 1.87
C GLU A 123 9.56 -32.34 3.11
N ASP A 124 10.87 -32.59 3.03
CA ASP A 124 11.81 -32.29 4.12
C ASP A 124 11.91 -30.77 4.35
N THR A 125 11.85 -29.98 3.27
CA THR A 125 11.81 -28.51 3.35
C THR A 125 10.57 -28.01 4.09
N VAL A 126 9.42 -28.61 3.78
CA VAL A 126 8.15 -28.26 4.43
C VAL A 126 8.18 -28.62 5.92
N GLU A 127 8.65 -29.83 6.25
CA GLU A 127 8.79 -30.28 7.64
C GLU A 127 9.69 -29.34 8.44
N LEU A 128 10.88 -29.04 7.90
CA LEU A 128 11.88 -28.18 8.52
C LEU A 128 11.31 -26.81 8.90
N VAL A 129 10.63 -26.13 7.98
CA VAL A 129 10.05 -24.81 8.22
C VAL A 129 8.83 -24.87 9.14
N GLU A 130 7.93 -25.85 8.96
CA GLU A 130 6.72 -25.94 9.78
C GLU A 130 7.07 -26.21 11.26
N ASP A 131 8.02 -27.10 11.51
CA ASP A 131 8.51 -27.38 12.87
C ASP A 131 9.16 -26.15 13.47
N THR A 132 10.12 -25.55 12.76
CA THR A 132 10.87 -24.36 13.19
C THR A 132 9.94 -23.19 13.55
N LEU A 133 8.95 -22.90 12.70
CA LEU A 133 7.99 -21.82 12.97
C LEU A 133 7.06 -22.16 14.14
N THR A 134 6.69 -23.43 14.30
CA THR A 134 5.87 -23.89 15.42
C THR A 134 6.61 -23.78 16.75
N ASP A 135 7.87 -24.20 16.77
CA ASP A 135 8.75 -24.14 17.94
C ASP A 135 8.99 -22.69 18.39
N THR A 136 9.38 -21.83 17.43
CA THR A 136 9.62 -20.40 17.69
C THR A 136 8.35 -19.60 17.94
N SER A 137 7.17 -20.19 17.72
CA SER A 137 5.87 -19.50 17.75
C SER A 137 5.82 -18.27 16.83
N CYS A 138 6.50 -18.31 15.67
CA CYS A 138 6.45 -17.24 14.69
C CYS A 138 5.35 -17.49 13.66
N GLY A 139 4.31 -16.65 13.68
CA GLY A 139 3.16 -16.78 12.82
C GLY A 139 2.21 -17.92 13.19
N SER A 140 1.25 -18.17 12.28
CA SER A 140 0.24 -19.21 12.43
C SER A 140 -0.14 -19.84 11.09
N LYS A 141 -0.26 -21.18 11.08
CA LYS A 141 -0.79 -21.94 9.95
C LYS A 141 -2.29 -21.75 9.64
N ILE A 142 -3.00 -21.04 10.52
CA ILE A 142 -4.45 -20.72 10.39
C ILE A 142 -4.70 -19.23 10.60
N ASP A 143 -3.81 -18.39 10.07
CA ASP A 143 -3.94 -16.94 10.17
C ASP A 143 -5.31 -16.46 9.61
N PRO A 144 -6.10 -15.68 10.36
CA PRO A 144 -7.41 -15.22 9.91
C PRO A 144 -7.37 -14.32 8.67
N LEU A 145 -6.21 -13.74 8.33
CA LEU A 145 -6.03 -12.92 7.13
C LEU A 145 -5.79 -13.77 5.87
N ALA A 146 -5.52 -15.07 6.02
CA ALA A 146 -5.39 -16.00 4.91
C ALA A 146 -6.78 -16.32 4.32
N THR A 147 -7.21 -15.55 3.33
CA THR A 147 -8.58 -15.57 2.78
C THR A 147 -8.74 -16.36 1.48
N LYS A 148 -7.65 -16.81 0.84
CA LYS A 148 -7.71 -17.64 -0.39
C LYS A 148 -7.90 -19.13 -0.06
N TRP A 149 -8.65 -19.86 -0.90
CA TRP A 149 -8.95 -21.29 -0.69
C TRP A 149 -7.67 -22.15 -0.64
N HIS A 150 -7.49 -22.88 0.45
CA HIS A 150 -6.26 -23.58 0.78
C HIS A 150 -6.19 -24.98 0.12
N HIS A 151 -5.17 -25.23 -0.69
CA HIS A 151 -4.60 -26.57 -0.84
C HIS A 151 -3.90 -26.98 0.48
N PRO A 152 -3.81 -28.28 0.81
CA PRO A 152 -3.06 -28.75 1.99
C PRO A 152 -1.59 -28.30 2.00
N ARG A 153 -1.00 -28.03 0.81
CA ARG A 153 0.35 -27.46 0.64
C ARG A 153 0.44 -25.97 0.98
N ASP A 154 -0.68 -25.30 1.22
CA ASP A 154 -0.72 -23.86 1.49
C ASP A 154 -0.53 -23.53 2.96
N LYS A 155 -0.64 -24.51 3.89
CA LYS A 155 -0.47 -24.26 5.32
C LYS A 155 0.92 -23.80 5.69
N PHE A 156 1.95 -24.46 5.15
CA PHE A 156 3.34 -24.03 5.22
C PHE A 156 3.49 -22.58 4.74
N ARG A 157 2.91 -22.25 3.57
CA ARG A 157 2.99 -20.90 2.98
C ARG A 157 2.29 -19.86 3.86
N VAL A 158 1.11 -20.17 4.38
CA VAL A 158 0.37 -19.32 5.30
C VAL A 158 1.17 -19.09 6.59
N HIS A 159 1.83 -20.12 7.11
CA HIS A 159 2.66 -20.00 8.31
C HIS A 159 3.83 -19.03 8.10
N VAL A 160 4.54 -19.17 6.98
CA VAL A 160 5.64 -18.27 6.59
C VAL A 160 5.13 -16.84 6.39
N LEU A 161 4.05 -16.65 5.63
CA LEU A 161 3.46 -15.33 5.41
C LEU A 161 2.99 -14.69 6.73
N SER A 162 2.39 -15.47 7.62
CA SER A 162 1.96 -15.01 8.94
C SER A 162 3.16 -14.53 9.77
N CYS A 163 4.25 -15.31 9.84
CA CYS A 163 5.49 -14.90 10.49
C CYS A 163 6.07 -13.63 9.83
N ALA A 164 6.15 -13.54 8.50
CA ALA A 164 6.62 -12.34 7.80
C ALA A 164 5.75 -11.11 8.11
N ASN A 165 4.43 -11.27 8.22
CA ASN A 165 3.53 -10.19 8.58
C ASN A 165 3.73 -9.73 10.04
N GLU A 166 3.98 -10.65 10.97
CA GLU A 166 4.38 -10.30 12.35
C GLU A 166 5.66 -9.46 12.34
N VAL A 167 6.69 -9.90 11.60
CA VAL A 167 7.96 -9.17 11.43
C VAL A 167 7.69 -7.76 10.90
N ARG A 168 6.89 -7.65 9.83
CA ARG A 168 6.53 -6.36 9.22
C ARG A 168 5.87 -5.42 10.22
N ASN A 169 4.90 -5.93 10.97
CA ASN A 169 4.11 -5.14 11.92
C ASN A 169 4.95 -4.68 13.12
N GLU A 170 5.79 -5.58 13.66
CA GLU A 170 6.66 -5.28 14.79
C GLU A 170 7.73 -4.25 14.44
N LEU A 171 8.37 -4.40 13.28
CA LEU A 171 9.43 -3.51 12.81
C LEU A 171 8.88 -2.25 12.12
N LYS A 172 7.57 -2.18 11.85
CA LYS A 172 6.90 -1.10 11.10
C LYS A 172 7.50 -0.86 9.72
N THR A 173 7.83 -1.95 9.03
CA THR A 173 8.43 -1.91 7.69
C THR A 173 7.37 -1.99 6.60
N ASP A 174 7.75 -1.67 5.37
CA ASP A 174 6.87 -1.75 4.21
C ASP A 174 6.71 -3.20 3.71
N TRP A 175 7.82 -3.93 3.76
CA TRP A 175 7.98 -5.32 3.33
C TRP A 175 8.50 -6.19 4.48
N ALA A 176 8.46 -7.51 4.31
CA ALA A 176 9.16 -8.41 5.22
C ALA A 176 9.53 -9.74 4.58
N THR A 177 10.56 -10.39 5.13
CA THR A 177 11.04 -11.69 4.71
C THR A 177 11.58 -12.49 5.90
N VAL A 178 11.43 -13.81 5.85
CA VAL A 178 12.02 -14.76 6.80
C VAL A 178 13.14 -15.53 6.10
N ILE A 179 14.28 -15.69 6.75
CA ILE A 179 15.43 -16.42 6.22
C ILE A 179 15.65 -17.63 7.10
N PHE A 180 15.51 -18.82 6.52
CA PHE A 180 15.79 -20.07 7.21
C PHE A 180 17.20 -20.53 6.88
N VAL A 181 17.99 -20.80 7.90
CA VAL A 181 19.37 -21.27 7.76
C VAL A 181 19.52 -22.62 8.44
N PRO A 182 19.27 -23.74 7.74
CA PRO A 182 19.63 -25.06 8.24
C PRO A 182 21.13 -25.23 8.42
N TYR A 183 21.55 -25.91 9.49
CA TYR A 183 22.94 -26.34 9.62
C TYR A 183 23.26 -27.39 8.55
N THR A 184 24.37 -27.18 7.84
CA THR A 184 24.97 -28.19 6.99
C THR A 184 26.49 -28.21 7.16
N ALA A 185 27.05 -29.40 7.34
CA ALA A 185 28.48 -29.56 7.64
C ALA A 185 29.42 -29.45 6.41
N SER A 186 28.86 -29.38 5.20
CA SER A 186 29.62 -29.33 3.95
C SER A 186 28.74 -28.71 2.87
N GLN A 187 29.35 -28.11 1.83
CA GLN A 187 28.60 -27.55 0.71
C GLN A 187 27.51 -28.51 0.24
N VAL A 188 26.28 -28.04 0.35
CA VAL A 188 25.14 -28.67 -0.26
C VAL A 188 24.74 -27.78 -1.42
N ASN A 189 24.97 -28.24 -2.66
CA ASN A 189 24.39 -27.52 -3.79
C ASN A 189 22.86 -27.47 -3.62
N GLY A 190 22.18 -26.47 -4.17
CA GLY A 190 20.70 -26.47 -4.14
C GLY A 190 20.06 -26.48 -2.75
N LEU A 191 20.58 -25.73 -1.78
CA LEU A 191 19.86 -25.37 -0.54
C LEU A 191 19.66 -23.85 -0.41
N ALA A 192 19.87 -23.10 -1.48
CA ALA A 192 19.59 -21.69 -1.59
C ALA A 192 18.40 -21.51 -2.55
N PHE A 193 17.24 -21.06 -2.05
CA PHE A 193 16.05 -20.78 -2.87
C PHE A 193 15.20 -19.66 -2.32
N GLY A 194 14.94 -18.64 -3.14
CA GLY A 194 13.86 -17.67 -2.99
C GLY A 194 12.48 -18.32 -3.09
N PHE A 195 11.67 -18.28 -2.02
CA PHE A 195 10.24 -18.56 -2.15
C PHE A 195 9.49 -17.28 -2.46
N THR A 196 8.57 -17.35 -3.41
CA THR A 196 7.61 -16.26 -3.66
C THR A 196 6.62 -16.02 -2.50
N ALA A 197 6.79 -16.69 -1.36
CA ALA A 197 5.88 -16.71 -0.20
C ALA A 197 6.47 -16.06 1.06
N GLY A 198 7.51 -15.23 0.92
CA GLY A 198 8.04 -14.42 2.03
C GLY A 198 9.19 -14.99 2.79
N ALA A 199 9.79 -16.05 2.27
CA ALA A 199 10.99 -16.58 2.84
C ALA A 199 11.93 -17.14 1.80
N PHE A 200 13.14 -17.41 2.22
CA PHE A 200 14.05 -18.27 1.49
C PHE A 200 14.81 -19.18 2.46
N ILE A 201 15.23 -20.33 1.97
CA ILE A 201 16.12 -21.23 2.70
C ILE A 201 17.51 -21.03 2.15
N GLN A 202 18.49 -21.05 3.05
CA GLN A 202 19.88 -20.92 2.69
C GLN A 202 20.77 -21.87 3.49
N ASP A 203 21.61 -22.61 2.78
CA ASP A 203 22.66 -23.41 3.38
C ASP A 203 23.63 -22.57 4.25
N SER A 204 23.84 -22.99 5.51
CA SER A 204 24.89 -22.49 6.39
C SER A 204 26.30 -22.47 5.78
N TYR A 205 26.68 -23.48 4.98
CA TYR A 205 27.99 -23.49 4.34
C TYR A 205 28.12 -22.32 3.37
N MET A 206 27.07 -22.08 2.56
CA MET A 206 27.03 -20.98 1.59
C MET A 206 27.02 -19.60 2.24
N THR A 207 26.56 -19.47 3.48
CA THR A 207 26.64 -18.21 4.23
C THR A 207 27.95 -18.01 4.99
N THR A 208 28.75 -19.06 5.22
CA THR A 208 30.00 -18.99 6.01
C THR A 208 31.27 -18.90 5.17
N VAL A 209 31.26 -19.38 3.92
CA VAL A 209 32.45 -19.34 3.05
C VAL A 209 32.67 -17.99 2.36
N ASN A 210 33.85 -17.80 1.75
CA ASN A 210 34.19 -16.58 1.00
C ASN A 210 33.14 -16.32 -0.08
N GLY A 211 32.51 -15.14 -0.03
CA GLY A 211 31.37 -14.81 -0.90
C GLY A 211 30.02 -14.95 -0.20
N GLY A 212 29.94 -15.43 1.05
CA GLY A 212 28.67 -15.84 1.69
C GLY A 212 27.58 -14.79 1.93
N GLY A 213 27.80 -13.54 1.52
CA GLY A 213 26.73 -12.55 1.39
C GLY A 213 26.17 -12.40 -0.04
N VAL A 214 26.73 -13.04 -1.06
CA VAL A 214 26.24 -13.01 -2.45
C VAL A 214 24.99 -13.87 -2.62
N ILE A 215 24.96 -15.07 -2.02
CA ILE A 215 23.81 -15.97 -2.10
C ILE A 215 22.56 -15.44 -1.38
N PRO A 216 22.61 -14.97 -0.11
CA PRO A 216 21.43 -14.39 0.54
C PRO A 216 20.88 -13.20 -0.26
N LEU A 217 21.79 -12.44 -0.85
CA LEU A 217 21.48 -11.33 -1.72
C LEU A 217 20.76 -11.79 -3.01
N HIS A 218 21.26 -12.83 -3.68
CA HIS A 218 20.68 -13.43 -4.89
C HIS A 218 19.28 -14.00 -4.64
N GLU A 219 19.13 -14.79 -3.58
CA GLU A 219 17.82 -15.36 -3.23
C GLU A 219 16.82 -14.29 -2.82
N TRP A 220 17.29 -13.23 -2.14
CA TRP A 220 16.41 -12.12 -1.82
C TRP A 220 15.95 -11.37 -3.08
N THR A 221 16.76 -11.23 -4.11
CA THR A 221 16.30 -10.58 -5.35
C THR A 221 15.20 -11.36 -6.06
N HIS A 222 15.21 -12.69 -5.99
CA HIS A 222 14.07 -13.50 -6.44
C HIS A 222 12.78 -13.18 -5.67
N MET A 223 12.87 -12.78 -4.40
CA MET A 223 11.71 -12.38 -3.58
C MET A 223 10.95 -11.19 -4.14
N VAL A 224 11.61 -10.33 -4.91
CA VAL A 224 11.00 -9.17 -5.58
C VAL A 224 10.77 -9.41 -7.08
N GLY A 225 10.97 -10.65 -7.52
CA GLY A 225 10.53 -11.15 -8.80
C GLY A 225 11.57 -11.04 -9.89
N THR A 226 12.87 -10.97 -9.57
CA THR A 226 13.94 -11.03 -10.58
C THR A 226 14.11 -12.45 -11.12
N THR A 227 14.50 -12.57 -12.39
CA THR A 227 14.79 -13.86 -13.04
C THR A 227 16.21 -14.33 -12.77
N ASP A 228 16.42 -15.65 -12.80
CA ASP A 228 17.76 -16.24 -12.69
C ASP A 228 18.45 -16.18 -14.06
N MET A 229 19.69 -15.71 -14.10
CA MET A 229 20.49 -15.55 -15.31
C MET A 229 21.66 -16.53 -15.40
N ILE A 230 21.80 -17.44 -14.43
CA ILE A 230 22.84 -18.47 -14.44
C ILE A 230 22.71 -19.35 -15.68
N GLU A 231 21.48 -19.75 -16.05
CA GLU A 231 21.25 -20.60 -17.23
C GLU A 231 21.64 -19.92 -18.55
N CYS A 232 21.49 -18.61 -18.63
CA CYS A 232 21.93 -17.84 -19.79
C CYS A 232 23.43 -17.88 -20.01
N ASP A 233 24.20 -17.78 -18.92
CA ASP A 233 25.64 -17.88 -18.97
C ASP A 233 26.11 -19.30 -19.32
N LEU A 234 25.40 -20.33 -18.83
CA LEU A 234 25.75 -21.73 -19.05
C LEU A 234 25.38 -22.23 -20.45
N PHE A 235 24.21 -21.83 -20.98
CA PHE A 235 23.66 -22.37 -22.22
C PHE A 235 23.66 -21.37 -23.40
N GLY A 236 24.01 -20.11 -23.12
CA GLY A 236 24.14 -19.03 -24.11
C GLY A 236 22.84 -18.26 -24.39
N PRO A 237 22.92 -17.18 -25.19
CA PRO A 237 21.83 -16.21 -25.39
C PRO A 237 20.56 -16.77 -26.08
N GLY A 238 20.61 -17.99 -26.59
CA GLY A 238 19.47 -18.66 -27.22
C GLY A 238 18.64 -19.51 -26.25
N HIS A 239 19.03 -19.58 -24.97
CA HIS A 239 18.26 -20.30 -23.94
C HIS A 239 16.96 -19.55 -23.62
N GLU A 240 15.90 -20.29 -23.26
CA GLU A 240 14.59 -19.69 -23.00
C GLU A 240 14.56 -18.77 -21.77
N ALA A 241 15.46 -19.02 -20.81
CA ALA A 241 15.69 -18.16 -19.65
C ALA A 241 16.26 -16.77 -20.01
N CYS A 242 16.73 -16.56 -21.25
CA CYS A 242 17.37 -15.31 -21.65
C CYS A 242 16.38 -14.30 -22.23
N GLY A 243 16.37 -13.11 -21.63
CA GLY A 243 15.41 -12.06 -22.00
C GLY A 243 14.02 -12.29 -21.41
N GLU A 244 13.92 -13.01 -20.30
CA GLU A 244 12.66 -13.13 -19.57
C GLU A 244 12.21 -11.78 -19.01
N LYS A 245 10.89 -11.63 -18.86
CA LYS A 245 10.27 -10.46 -18.23
C LYS A 245 9.86 -10.78 -16.83
N ALA A 246 10.21 -9.88 -15.91
CA ALA A 246 9.95 -10.12 -14.51
C ALA A 246 9.77 -8.83 -13.70
N GLY A 247 9.59 -8.98 -12.39
CA GLY A 247 9.25 -7.90 -11.47
C GLY A 247 7.85 -7.32 -11.62
N TYR A 248 7.47 -6.49 -10.64
CA TYR A 248 6.18 -5.78 -10.61
C TYR A 248 5.87 -4.98 -11.89
N LEU A 249 6.91 -4.37 -12.48
CA LEU A 249 6.81 -3.58 -13.70
C LEU A 249 6.95 -4.41 -14.99
N TYR A 250 7.13 -5.73 -14.88
CA TYR A 250 7.27 -6.68 -16.00
C TYR A 250 8.33 -6.24 -17.02
N MET A 251 9.52 -5.97 -16.50
CA MET A 251 10.65 -5.42 -17.24
C MET A 251 11.46 -6.53 -17.90
N GLU A 252 11.94 -6.26 -19.12
CA GLU A 252 12.84 -7.15 -19.85
C GLU A 252 14.16 -7.30 -19.10
N GLU A 253 14.70 -8.50 -19.13
CA GLU A 253 16.11 -8.70 -18.89
C GLU A 253 16.91 -8.20 -20.11
N THR A 254 17.71 -7.16 -19.91
CA THR A 254 18.43 -6.43 -20.97
C THR A 254 19.93 -6.70 -20.98
N ASP A 255 20.41 -7.57 -20.10
CA ASP A 255 21.83 -7.73 -19.86
C ASP A 255 22.54 -8.57 -20.93
N THR A 256 23.83 -8.27 -21.14
CA THR A 256 24.68 -8.95 -22.12
C THR A 256 25.55 -10.01 -21.47
N ILE A 257 25.45 -11.25 -21.94
CA ILE A 257 26.28 -12.41 -21.53
C ILE A 257 27.77 -12.18 -21.89
N PRO A 258 28.75 -12.60 -21.05
CA PRO A 258 28.58 -13.31 -19.78
C PRO A 258 28.29 -12.38 -18.59
N MET A 259 27.37 -12.82 -17.73
CA MET A 259 26.92 -12.15 -16.50
C MET A 259 27.54 -12.74 -15.24
N THR A 260 28.57 -13.57 -15.36
CA THR A 260 29.11 -14.37 -14.25
C THR A 260 29.57 -13.55 -13.05
N ASN A 261 29.85 -12.24 -13.22
CA ASN A 261 30.25 -11.32 -12.16
C ASN A 261 29.10 -10.43 -11.64
N CYS A 262 27.88 -10.58 -12.18
CA CYS A 262 26.70 -9.83 -11.78
C CYS A 262 25.76 -10.71 -10.96
N LEU A 263 24.98 -10.07 -10.10
CA LEU A 263 24.17 -10.72 -9.08
C LEU A 263 23.38 -11.94 -9.57
N MET A 264 22.58 -11.77 -10.63
CA MET A 264 21.73 -12.85 -11.13
C MET A 264 22.45 -13.86 -12.03
N GLY A 265 23.69 -13.59 -12.45
CA GLY A 265 24.53 -14.54 -13.20
C GLY A 265 25.61 -15.22 -12.35
N SER A 266 25.78 -14.79 -11.10
CA SER A 266 26.80 -15.31 -10.19
C SER A 266 26.28 -16.50 -9.40
N THR A 267 27.03 -17.61 -9.41
CA THR A 267 26.77 -18.77 -8.55
C THR A 267 27.33 -18.61 -7.13
N GLY A 268 27.86 -17.42 -6.79
CA GLY A 268 28.45 -17.10 -5.49
C GLY A 268 29.76 -17.82 -5.16
N THR A 269 30.28 -18.67 -6.05
CA THR A 269 31.50 -19.47 -5.83
C THR A 269 32.80 -18.72 -6.16
N GLU A 270 32.76 -17.79 -7.12
CA GLU A 270 33.95 -17.03 -7.55
C GLU A 270 33.91 -15.52 -7.19
N ASP A 271 32.74 -15.00 -6.80
CA ASP A 271 32.54 -13.57 -6.58
C ASP A 271 32.50 -13.17 -5.11
N SER A 272 33.30 -12.17 -4.78
CA SER A 272 33.15 -11.41 -3.55
C SER A 272 32.28 -10.19 -3.78
N ILE A 273 31.39 -9.85 -2.83
CA ILE A 273 30.54 -8.63 -2.83
C ILE A 273 31.22 -7.38 -3.43
N PRO A 274 32.49 -7.01 -3.10
CA PRO A 274 33.13 -5.83 -3.68
C PRO A 274 33.28 -5.81 -5.21
N ARG A 275 33.21 -6.96 -5.87
CA ARG A 275 33.37 -7.11 -7.33
C ARG A 275 32.04 -7.40 -8.03
N LEU A 276 30.98 -7.65 -7.27
CA LEU A 276 29.68 -8.00 -7.79
C LEU A 276 29.02 -6.78 -8.47
N CYS A 277 28.55 -6.93 -9.70
CA CYS A 277 27.67 -5.96 -10.34
C CYS A 277 26.19 -6.24 -10.06
N ILE A 278 25.36 -5.21 -10.14
CA ILE A 278 23.92 -5.35 -10.36
C ILE A 278 23.69 -4.77 -11.75
N SER A 279 23.21 -5.63 -12.61
CA SER A 279 23.01 -5.35 -14.01
C SER A 279 21.68 -4.61 -14.23
N ASP A 280 21.52 -3.93 -15.38
CA ASP A 280 20.41 -2.99 -15.53
C ASP A 280 19.07 -3.71 -15.66
N GLY A 281 19.04 -4.90 -16.29
CA GLY A 281 17.85 -5.75 -16.31
C GLY A 281 17.39 -6.12 -14.91
N THR A 282 18.31 -6.61 -14.07
CA THR A 282 18.03 -6.91 -12.66
C THR A 282 17.52 -5.69 -11.89
N LYS A 283 18.12 -4.50 -12.06
CA LYS A 283 17.63 -3.26 -11.42
C LYS A 283 16.19 -2.95 -11.83
N HIS A 284 15.89 -3.04 -13.13
CA HIS A 284 14.55 -2.76 -13.62
C HIS A 284 13.51 -3.75 -13.10
N GLN A 285 13.84 -5.05 -13.06
CA GLN A 285 12.97 -6.09 -12.50
C GLN A 285 12.75 -5.89 -10.98
N MET A 286 13.75 -5.40 -10.24
CA MET A 286 13.58 -5.00 -8.83
C MET A 286 12.69 -3.76 -8.62
N GLY A 287 12.27 -3.09 -9.69
CA GLY A 287 11.47 -1.87 -9.64
C GLY A 287 12.29 -0.57 -9.62
N TRP A 288 13.61 -0.64 -9.83
CA TRP A 288 14.48 0.54 -9.89
C TRP A 288 14.48 1.15 -11.29
N VAL A 289 13.32 1.66 -11.69
CA VAL A 289 13.09 2.25 -13.02
C VAL A 289 12.77 3.74 -12.84
N ASP A 290 13.38 4.58 -13.67
CA ASP A 290 13.07 6.02 -13.79
C ASP A 290 13.01 6.35 -15.29
N GLN A 291 11.80 6.31 -15.85
CA GLN A 291 11.59 6.52 -17.29
C GLN A 291 11.61 8.00 -17.68
N ASN A 292 11.27 8.89 -16.75
CA ASN A 292 11.12 10.32 -17.03
C ASN A 292 12.39 11.14 -16.67
N GLY A 293 13.38 10.51 -16.02
CA GLY A 293 14.67 11.07 -15.69
C GLY A 293 14.64 12.08 -14.54
N ASN A 294 13.63 12.00 -13.66
CA ASN A 294 13.48 12.93 -12.54
C ASN A 294 14.18 12.45 -11.25
N ASN A 295 14.89 11.31 -11.31
CA ASN A 295 15.59 10.68 -10.19
C ASN A 295 14.65 10.20 -9.06
N ILE A 296 13.40 9.89 -9.40
CA ILE A 296 12.40 9.23 -8.57
C ILE A 296 12.04 7.90 -9.24
N PRO A 297 11.98 6.78 -8.51
CA PRO A 297 11.51 5.53 -9.09
C PRO A 297 10.05 5.65 -9.54
N ASP A 298 9.74 5.25 -10.77
CA ASP A 298 8.40 5.36 -11.37
C ASP A 298 7.32 4.73 -10.44
N ILE A 299 7.64 3.63 -9.77
CA ILE A 299 6.70 2.85 -8.95
C ILE A 299 6.18 3.60 -7.70
N VAL A 300 6.89 4.66 -7.27
CA VAL A 300 6.47 5.52 -6.14
C VAL A 300 5.88 6.86 -6.60
N GLU A 301 5.79 7.11 -7.90
CA GLU A 301 5.14 8.28 -8.48
C GLU A 301 3.63 8.05 -8.57
N ASN A 302 2.96 8.07 -7.41
CA ASN A 302 1.52 7.87 -7.33
C ASN A 302 0.74 9.10 -7.84
N GLU A 303 -0.32 8.86 -8.60
CA GLU A 303 -1.29 9.91 -8.92
C GLU A 303 -2.22 10.18 -7.73
N VAL A 304 -2.58 11.43 -7.48
CA VAL A 304 -3.52 11.79 -6.41
C VAL A 304 -4.92 11.94 -6.96
N VAL A 305 -5.85 11.15 -6.42
CA VAL A 305 -7.28 11.22 -6.75
C VAL A 305 -8.05 11.69 -5.52
N VAL A 306 -8.80 12.78 -5.65
CA VAL A 306 -9.70 13.27 -4.60
C VAL A 306 -11.14 13.13 -5.06
N THR A 307 -11.98 12.51 -4.23
CA THR A 307 -13.42 12.38 -4.48
C THR A 307 -14.19 12.99 -3.32
N LEU A 308 -15.19 13.83 -3.60
CA LEU A 308 -16.11 14.34 -2.59
C LEU A 308 -17.41 13.55 -2.60
N SER A 309 -17.98 13.33 -1.42
CA SER A 309 -19.30 12.74 -1.25
C SER A 309 -20.38 13.75 -1.63
N GLU A 310 -21.43 13.24 -2.29
CA GLU A 310 -22.67 14.00 -2.50
C GLU A 310 -23.43 14.25 -1.19
N ASN A 311 -23.16 13.46 -0.15
CA ASN A 311 -23.81 13.58 1.15
C ASN A 311 -23.18 14.72 1.96
N GLN A 312 -23.90 15.82 2.09
CA GLN A 312 -23.51 16.96 2.89
C GLN A 312 -24.30 17.01 4.19
N LYS A 313 -23.63 17.27 5.30
CA LYS A 313 -24.27 17.57 6.58
C LYS A 313 -24.28 19.08 6.77
N GLN A 314 -25.47 19.67 6.72
CA GLN A 314 -25.65 21.11 6.86
C GLN A 314 -26.23 21.44 8.25
N ASN A 315 -25.70 22.48 8.88
CA ASN A 315 -26.34 23.18 9.98
C ASN A 315 -26.33 24.69 9.69
N ASN A 316 -27.02 25.50 10.51
CA ASN A 316 -27.21 26.94 10.25
C ASN A 316 -25.92 27.76 10.09
N SER A 317 -24.74 27.23 10.43
CA SER A 317 -23.47 27.97 10.45
C SER A 317 -22.30 27.24 9.77
N SER A 318 -22.52 26.04 9.23
CA SER A 318 -21.46 25.23 8.62
C SER A 318 -22.01 24.12 7.75
N VAL A 319 -21.26 23.80 6.70
CA VAL A 319 -21.47 22.64 5.85
C VAL A 319 -20.28 21.71 5.99
N ILE A 320 -20.56 20.45 6.30
CA ILE A 320 -19.57 19.39 6.39
C ILE A 320 -19.71 18.51 5.16
N ILE A 321 -18.62 18.39 4.41
CA ILE A 321 -18.51 17.59 3.19
C ILE A 321 -17.54 16.46 3.49
N GLU A 322 -17.97 15.21 3.29
CA GLU A 322 -17.09 14.05 3.42
C GLU A 322 -16.37 13.82 2.09
N GLY A 323 -15.14 13.31 2.13
CA GLY A 323 -14.38 12.99 0.93
C GLY A 323 -13.37 11.87 1.16
N THR A 324 -12.75 11.44 0.07
CA THR A 324 -11.68 10.44 0.07
C THR A 324 -10.51 10.93 -0.77
N ILE A 325 -9.29 10.66 -0.31
CA ILE A 325 -8.04 10.91 -1.05
C ILE A 325 -7.38 9.56 -1.26
N MET A 326 -6.88 9.34 -2.47
CA MET A 326 -6.22 8.11 -2.86
C MET A 326 -4.92 8.43 -3.59
N LEU A 327 -3.83 7.82 -3.14
CA LEU A 327 -2.60 7.66 -3.94
C LEU A 327 -2.81 6.44 -4.84
N GLU A 328 -3.10 6.66 -6.12
CA GLU A 328 -3.29 5.58 -7.07
C GLU A 328 -1.94 4.83 -7.27
N PRO A 329 -1.86 3.54 -6.92
CA PRO A 329 -0.65 2.76 -7.14
C PRO A 329 -0.37 2.62 -8.63
N VAL A 330 0.91 2.63 -9.01
CA VAL A 330 1.32 2.17 -10.33
C VAL A 330 0.81 0.75 -10.51
N LYS A 331 0.11 0.49 -11.60
CA LYS A 331 -0.50 -0.83 -11.84
C LYS A 331 0.57 -1.88 -12.03
N CYS A 332 0.37 -3.03 -11.41
CA CYS A 332 1.23 -4.16 -11.70
C CYS A 332 1.07 -4.58 -13.17
N LYS A 333 2.21 -4.74 -13.85
CA LYS A 333 2.25 -5.07 -15.28
C LYS A 333 2.44 -6.57 -15.53
N TRP A 334 2.64 -7.37 -14.49
CA TRP A 334 2.81 -8.81 -14.61
C TRP A 334 1.54 -9.48 -15.19
N PRO A 335 1.64 -10.26 -16.29
CA PRO A 335 0.47 -10.83 -16.95
C PRO A 335 -0.27 -11.85 -16.10
N GLN A 336 -1.59 -11.71 -15.98
CA GLN A 336 -2.43 -12.60 -15.16
C GLN A 336 -2.51 -14.07 -15.64
N ASN A 337 -1.93 -14.37 -16.80
CA ASN A 337 -2.03 -15.67 -17.48
C ASN A 337 -0.65 -16.33 -17.71
N SER A 338 0.43 -15.86 -17.06
CA SER A 338 1.75 -16.49 -17.22
C SER A 338 1.77 -17.89 -16.58
N ALA A 339 2.61 -18.82 -17.07
CA ALA A 339 2.76 -20.14 -16.43
C ALA A 339 3.29 -20.02 -14.98
N SER A 340 4.08 -18.98 -14.71
CA SER A 340 4.53 -18.54 -13.38
C SER A 340 3.42 -17.93 -12.50
N TRP A 341 2.25 -17.62 -13.07
CA TRP A 341 1.06 -17.14 -12.36
C TRP A 341 0.31 -18.23 -11.60
N GLN A 342 0.75 -19.49 -11.70
CA GLN A 342 0.23 -20.59 -10.88
C GLN A 342 0.76 -20.56 -9.43
N ASN A 343 1.68 -19.65 -9.12
CA ASN A 343 2.10 -19.35 -7.76
C ASN A 343 1.26 -18.19 -7.22
N ASP A 344 0.87 -18.24 -5.94
CA ASP A 344 -0.01 -17.27 -5.25
C ASP A 344 0.51 -15.82 -5.17
N TRP A 345 1.58 -15.50 -5.91
CA TRP A 345 2.03 -14.15 -6.22
C TRP A 345 1.00 -13.46 -7.12
N SER A 346 -0.20 -13.23 -6.60
CA SER A 346 -1.17 -12.35 -7.26
C SER A 346 -0.61 -10.95 -7.17
N CYS A 347 0.06 -10.52 -8.24
CA CYS A 347 0.54 -9.17 -8.33
C CYS A 347 -0.67 -8.23 -8.21
N LYS A 348 -0.71 -7.50 -7.09
CA LYS A 348 -1.79 -6.61 -6.71
C LYS A 348 -1.26 -5.19 -6.76
N ASP A 349 -2.07 -4.31 -7.33
CA ASP A 349 -1.76 -2.88 -7.36
C ASP A 349 -1.55 -2.37 -5.93
N THR A 350 -0.32 -1.97 -5.60
CA THR A 350 0.04 -1.57 -4.24
C THR A 350 1.06 -0.43 -4.19
N THR A 351 0.95 0.42 -3.17
CA THR A 351 1.92 1.48 -2.88
C THR A 351 2.32 1.47 -1.41
N ILE A 352 3.61 1.74 -1.17
CA ILE A 352 4.18 2.01 0.15
C ILE A 352 4.12 3.51 0.51
N ASN A 353 3.73 4.36 -0.43
CA ASN A 353 3.59 5.79 -0.19
C ASN A 353 2.37 6.09 0.68
N LYS A 354 2.41 7.23 1.37
CA LYS A 354 1.42 7.64 2.37
C LYS A 354 1.14 9.12 2.20
N ILE A 355 -0.11 9.52 2.40
CA ILE A 355 -0.48 10.92 2.53
C ILE A 355 -0.03 11.36 3.93
N ILE A 356 0.59 12.54 4.03
CA ILE A 356 1.09 13.07 5.32
C ILE A 356 0.49 14.42 5.68
N GLU A 357 -0.07 15.13 4.70
CA GLU A 357 -0.63 16.46 4.91
C GLU A 357 -1.64 16.77 3.81
N VAL A 358 -2.76 17.39 4.20
CA VAL A 358 -3.82 17.85 3.31
C VAL A 358 -4.22 19.25 3.74
N THR A 359 -4.11 20.20 2.81
CA THR A 359 -4.46 21.61 3.03
C THR A 359 -5.30 22.13 1.86
N SER A 360 -5.72 23.40 1.89
CA SER A 360 -6.48 23.98 0.78
C SER A 360 -6.25 25.47 0.57
N THR A 361 -6.58 25.92 -0.65
CA THR A 361 -6.67 27.33 -1.02
C THR A 361 -8.03 27.63 -1.68
N PRO A 362 -8.86 28.53 -1.14
CA PRO A 362 -8.74 29.20 0.16
C PRO A 362 -8.70 28.20 1.33
N ASN A 363 -8.14 28.64 2.45
CA ASN A 363 -7.95 27.79 3.63
C ASN A 363 -9.30 27.42 4.26
N VAL A 364 -9.65 26.13 4.20
CA VAL A 364 -10.82 25.54 4.86
C VAL A 364 -10.36 24.45 5.81
N LYS A 365 -11.18 24.15 6.81
CA LYS A 365 -10.82 23.13 7.79
C LYS A 365 -10.94 21.74 7.16
N ILE A 366 -9.82 21.03 7.03
CA ILE A 366 -9.76 19.65 6.55
C ILE A 366 -9.24 18.76 7.69
N GLU A 367 -9.97 17.69 8.00
CA GLU A 367 -9.62 16.73 9.05
C GLU A 367 -9.76 15.30 8.52
N SER A 368 -8.77 14.42 8.78
CA SER A 368 -8.93 12.99 8.49
C SER A 368 -9.98 12.39 9.43
N LYS A 369 -10.67 11.34 8.98
CA LYS A 369 -11.71 10.67 9.77
C LYS A 369 -11.15 9.80 10.90
N ASP A 370 -9.95 9.26 10.73
CA ASP A 370 -9.28 8.41 11.71
C ASP A 370 -8.29 9.19 12.61
N GLY A 371 -8.10 10.48 12.36
CA GLY A 371 -7.36 11.43 13.18
C GLY A 371 -5.96 11.79 12.68
N GLU A 372 -5.40 11.04 11.73
CA GLU A 372 -4.10 11.34 11.11
C GLU A 372 -4.12 11.06 9.61
N PHE A 373 -3.37 11.84 8.82
CA PHE A 373 -3.04 11.45 7.45
C PHE A 373 -1.76 10.60 7.49
N ASN A 374 -1.89 9.29 7.29
CA ASN A 374 -0.79 8.34 7.40
C ASN A 374 -0.91 7.09 6.48
N SER A 375 -1.88 7.08 5.56
CA SER A 375 -2.22 5.98 4.66
C SER A 375 -2.18 6.42 3.18
N ALA A 376 -2.14 5.45 2.27
CA ALA A 376 -2.29 5.67 0.83
C ALA A 376 -3.74 6.03 0.46
N PHE A 377 -4.70 5.65 1.30
CA PHE A 377 -6.10 6.01 1.18
C PHE A 377 -6.58 6.64 2.48
N GLU A 378 -7.21 7.79 2.37
CA GLU A 378 -7.63 8.61 3.50
C GLU A 378 -9.08 9.05 3.31
N GLU A 379 -9.91 8.84 4.33
CA GLU A 379 -11.20 9.51 4.40
C GLU A 379 -11.04 10.81 5.18
N PHE A 380 -11.68 11.87 4.72
CA PHE A 380 -11.58 13.19 5.36
C PHE A 380 -12.91 13.92 5.37
N THR A 381 -12.94 15.01 6.11
CA THR A 381 -14.05 15.96 6.14
C THR A 381 -13.55 17.36 5.88
N ILE A 382 -14.31 18.12 5.11
CA ILE A 382 -14.15 19.56 4.90
C ILE A 382 -15.26 20.24 5.70
N THR A 383 -14.90 21.24 6.51
CA THR A 383 -15.87 22.13 7.15
C THR A 383 -15.75 23.52 6.57
N VAL A 384 -16.83 24.01 5.95
CA VAL A 384 -16.93 25.37 5.41
C VAL A 384 -18.00 26.17 6.14
N ASP A 385 -17.72 27.46 6.36
CA ASP A 385 -18.72 28.44 6.81
C ASP A 385 -19.31 29.12 5.56
N PRO A 386 -20.53 28.76 5.14
CA PRO A 386 -21.15 29.25 3.92
C PRO A 386 -21.32 30.79 3.91
N LEU A 387 -21.37 31.44 5.07
CA LEU A 387 -21.49 32.91 5.16
C LEU A 387 -20.16 33.62 4.95
N LYS A 388 -19.05 32.90 5.02
CA LYS A 388 -17.68 33.40 4.79
C LYS A 388 -17.06 32.84 3.52
N PHE A 389 -17.78 31.96 2.83
CA PHE A 389 -17.28 31.17 1.72
C PHE A 389 -18.01 31.56 0.44
N ASP A 390 -17.57 32.68 -0.13
CA ASP A 390 -18.16 33.26 -1.36
C ASP A 390 -17.79 32.48 -2.63
N ASN A 391 -16.80 31.58 -2.55
CA ASN A 391 -16.35 30.78 -3.70
C ASN A 391 -16.95 29.39 -3.64
N THR A 392 -17.27 28.78 -4.78
CA THR A 392 -17.57 27.33 -4.82
C THR A 392 -16.31 26.52 -5.09
N GLU A 393 -15.23 27.13 -5.56
CA GLU A 393 -13.99 26.40 -5.88
C GLU A 393 -12.96 26.46 -4.73
N ILE A 394 -12.42 25.29 -4.38
CA ILE A 394 -11.20 25.15 -3.57
C ILE A 394 -10.14 24.36 -4.35
N GLU A 395 -8.88 24.68 -4.13
CA GLU A 395 -7.77 23.81 -4.49
C GLU A 395 -7.37 23.03 -3.24
N ILE A 396 -7.53 21.70 -3.25
CA ILE A 396 -6.98 20.83 -2.22
C ILE A 396 -5.53 20.54 -2.57
N GLN A 397 -4.64 20.68 -1.59
CA GLN A 397 -3.22 20.42 -1.71
C GLN A 397 -2.87 19.19 -0.88
N VAL A 398 -2.53 18.10 -1.55
CA VAL A 398 -2.20 16.81 -0.92
C VAL A 398 -0.69 16.61 -0.99
N LYS A 399 -0.08 16.26 0.13
CA LYS A 399 1.36 15.99 0.20
C LYS A 399 1.62 14.53 0.52
N ASP A 400 2.42 13.87 -0.30
CA ASP A 400 2.83 12.48 -0.07
C ASP A 400 4.18 12.38 0.66
N LYS A 401 4.40 11.24 1.31
CA LYS A 401 5.55 11.00 2.18
C LYS A 401 6.86 10.82 1.42
N ILE A 402 6.83 10.08 0.32
CA ILE A 402 8.04 9.59 -0.35
C ILE A 402 8.68 10.69 -1.19
N THR A 403 7.89 11.32 -2.06
CA THR A 403 8.40 12.35 -2.96
C THR A 403 8.37 13.72 -2.30
N ASN A 404 7.58 13.87 -1.23
CA ASN A 404 7.34 15.15 -0.54
C ASN A 404 6.74 16.21 -1.50
N THR A 405 6.15 15.76 -2.61
CA THR A 405 5.48 16.58 -3.61
C THR A 405 4.14 17.05 -3.09
N ILE A 406 3.78 18.29 -3.42
CA ILE A 406 2.44 18.82 -3.17
C ILE A 406 1.66 18.75 -4.48
N HIS A 407 0.58 18.01 -4.46
CA HIS A 407 -0.33 17.81 -5.58
C HIS A 407 -1.53 18.75 -5.42
N PRO A 408 -1.67 19.78 -6.27
CA PRO A 408 -2.84 20.65 -6.25
C PRO A 408 -3.99 20.04 -7.06
N ILE A 409 -5.17 19.92 -6.45
CA ILE A 409 -6.38 19.39 -7.05
C ILE A 409 -7.50 20.44 -6.95
N PRO A 410 -7.90 21.09 -8.05
CA PRO A 410 -9.04 21.99 -8.05
C PRO A 410 -10.35 21.20 -7.90
N ILE A 411 -11.23 21.64 -7.01
CA ILE A 411 -12.50 21.00 -6.71
C ILE A 411 -13.59 22.05 -6.56
N GLU A 412 -14.74 21.79 -7.17
CA GLU A 412 -15.95 22.57 -6.99
C GLU A 412 -16.82 21.97 -5.87
N LEU A 413 -17.08 22.78 -4.84
CA LEU A 413 -17.98 22.50 -3.75
C LEU A 413 -19.41 22.88 -4.17
N ASN A 414 -20.23 21.86 -4.42
CA ASN A 414 -21.66 22.04 -4.69
C ASN A 414 -22.43 22.27 -3.39
N ILE A 415 -22.24 23.42 -2.73
CA ILE A 415 -22.98 23.75 -1.51
C ILE A 415 -24.41 24.11 -1.90
N THR A 416 -25.37 23.23 -1.58
CA THR A 416 -26.79 23.51 -1.80
C THR A 416 -27.17 24.77 -1.02
N GLU A 417 -27.73 25.79 -1.70
CA GLU A 417 -28.09 27.08 -1.08
C GLU A 417 -28.79 26.87 0.26
N PHE A 418 -28.34 27.63 1.26
CA PHE A 418 -29.10 27.80 2.48
C PHE A 418 -30.46 28.35 2.09
N LYS A 419 -31.49 27.52 2.17
CA LYS A 419 -32.78 28.04 2.57
C LYS A 419 -32.56 28.59 3.97
N ILE A 420 -32.19 29.87 4.04
CA ILE A 420 -32.63 30.71 5.13
C ILE A 420 -34.13 30.49 5.11
N VAL A 421 -34.61 29.59 5.96
CA VAL A 421 -36.00 29.58 6.34
C VAL A 421 -36.14 30.97 6.92
N LYS A 422 -36.65 31.91 6.11
CA LYS A 422 -37.34 33.09 6.63
C LYS A 422 -38.20 32.50 7.71
N THR A 423 -37.80 32.67 8.96
CA THR A 423 -38.56 32.13 10.07
C THR A 423 -39.96 32.66 9.85
N ASP A 424 -40.95 31.78 9.81
CA ASP A 424 -42.36 32.16 9.70
C ASP A 424 -42.72 33.21 10.78
N GLU A 425 -41.89 33.37 11.82
CA GLU A 425 -41.89 34.46 12.80
C GLU A 425 -41.76 35.88 12.19
N ILE A 426 -40.88 36.13 11.21
CA ILE A 426 -40.76 37.47 10.61
C ILE A 426 -41.95 37.76 9.68
N SER A 427 -42.39 36.75 8.91
CA SER A 427 -43.54 36.89 8.01
C SER A 427 -44.85 37.04 8.79
N SER A 428 -45.01 36.35 9.92
CA SER A 428 -46.16 36.50 10.81
C SER A 428 -46.12 37.80 11.62
N MET A 429 -44.95 38.31 12.01
CA MET A 429 -44.80 39.65 12.59
C MET A 429 -45.22 40.75 11.60
N LEU A 430 -44.86 40.63 10.32
CA LEU A 430 -45.21 41.61 9.27
C LEU A 430 -46.71 41.61 8.90
N GLU A 431 -47.45 40.54 9.20
CA GLU A 431 -48.91 40.48 9.09
C GLU A 431 -49.63 41.08 10.31
N LEU A 432 -48.98 41.15 11.47
CA LEU A 432 -49.54 41.70 12.72
C LEU A 432 -49.40 43.22 12.86
N ILE A 433 -48.55 43.87 12.04
CA ILE A 433 -48.38 45.33 12.06
C ILE A 433 -49.62 45.99 11.42
N SER A 434 -50.53 46.46 12.27
CA SER A 434 -51.63 47.36 11.92
C SER A 434 -51.07 48.77 11.69
N GLY A 435 -50.90 49.19 10.43
CA GLY A 435 -50.45 50.53 10.08
C GLY A 435 -50.33 50.77 8.57
N PRO A 436 -50.00 52.01 8.14
CA PRO A 436 -49.72 52.34 6.74
C PRO A 436 -48.68 51.39 6.12
N THR A 437 -48.88 51.02 4.86
CA THR A 437 -48.04 50.04 4.16
C THR A 437 -46.55 50.43 4.10
N TRP A 438 -46.25 51.73 4.14
CA TRP A 438 -44.87 52.24 4.11
C TRP A 438 -44.06 51.90 5.38
N ILE A 439 -44.71 51.52 6.48
CA ILE A 439 -44.00 51.07 7.69
C ILE A 439 -43.27 49.76 7.40
N LYS A 440 -43.83 48.91 6.53
CA LYS A 440 -43.19 47.66 6.09
C LYS A 440 -41.92 47.95 5.30
N ASP A 441 -41.89 49.07 4.58
CA ASP A 441 -40.70 49.48 3.81
C ASP A 441 -39.51 49.77 4.74
N ILE A 442 -39.73 50.25 5.98
CA ILE A 442 -38.64 50.49 6.95
C ILE A 442 -37.96 49.18 7.34
N PHE A 443 -38.73 48.11 7.61
CA PHE A 443 -38.18 46.81 7.94
C PHE A 443 -37.50 46.15 6.73
N ILE A 444 -38.02 46.37 5.52
CA ILE A 444 -37.40 45.94 4.27
C ILE A 444 -36.08 46.70 4.02
N TRP A 445 -36.02 48.00 4.32
CA TRP A 445 -34.79 48.79 4.20
C TRP A 445 -33.72 48.33 5.18
N TYR A 446 -34.10 47.88 6.39
CA TYR A 446 -33.17 47.28 7.33
C TYR A 446 -32.67 45.91 6.85
N GLU A 447 -33.56 45.03 6.37
CA GLU A 447 -33.20 43.72 5.80
C GLU A 447 -32.22 43.85 4.62
N ASN A 448 -32.35 44.91 3.82
CA ASN A 448 -31.47 45.21 2.68
C ASN A 448 -30.26 46.10 3.03
N GLU A 449 -29.94 46.27 4.31
CA GLU A 449 -28.81 47.08 4.82
C GLU A 449 -28.81 48.56 4.35
N GLN A 450 -29.97 49.10 3.96
CA GLN A 450 -30.11 50.50 3.53
C GLN A 450 -30.21 51.48 4.71
N ILE A 451 -30.55 50.98 5.89
CA ILE A 451 -30.56 51.72 7.16
C ILE A 451 -29.85 50.88 8.24
N SER A 452 -29.19 51.56 9.18
CA SER A 452 -28.53 50.94 10.33
C SER A 452 -29.52 50.55 11.43
N GLU A 453 -29.09 49.68 12.37
CA GLU A 453 -29.89 49.28 13.53
C GLU A 453 -30.32 50.48 14.39
N ASP A 454 -29.43 51.47 14.61
CA ASP A 454 -29.75 52.72 15.31
C ASP A 454 -30.86 53.52 14.59
N GLN A 455 -30.85 53.53 13.26
CA GLN A 455 -31.88 54.20 12.47
C GLN A 455 -33.21 53.45 12.52
N LEU A 456 -33.18 52.12 12.56
CA LEU A 456 -34.38 51.31 12.76
C LEU A 456 -34.98 51.57 14.14
N ILE A 457 -34.18 51.58 15.21
CA ILE A 457 -34.63 51.84 16.57
C ILE A 457 -35.28 53.23 16.67
N HIS A 458 -34.62 54.27 16.16
CA HIS A 458 -35.21 55.61 16.16
C HIS A 458 -36.51 55.71 15.34
N ALA A 459 -36.61 54.98 14.24
CA ALA A 459 -37.83 54.93 13.44
C ALA A 459 -38.98 54.26 14.22
N ILE A 460 -38.70 53.17 14.93
CA ILE A 460 -39.68 52.47 15.78
C ILE A 460 -40.13 53.37 16.95
N GLU A 461 -39.19 54.04 17.61
CA GLU A 461 -39.48 55.00 18.68
C GLU A 461 -40.37 56.15 18.18
N PHE A 462 -40.07 56.69 17.00
CA PHE A 462 -40.90 57.73 16.37
C PHE A 462 -42.33 57.23 16.09
N LEU A 463 -42.46 56.05 15.48
CA LEU A 463 -43.75 55.45 15.14
C LEU A 463 -44.61 55.18 16.39
N SER A 464 -43.98 54.78 17.49
CA SER A 464 -44.64 54.58 18.78
C SER A 464 -45.07 55.90 19.42
N ASN A 465 -44.17 56.90 19.44
CA ASN A 465 -44.45 58.22 20.04
C ASN A 465 -45.57 58.97 19.31
N GLU A 466 -45.67 58.82 17.99
CA GLU A 466 -46.75 59.43 17.18
C GLU A 466 -48.06 58.61 17.21
N GLY A 467 -48.10 57.49 17.94
CA GLY A 467 -49.28 56.62 18.03
C GLY A 467 -49.65 55.94 16.71
N ILE A 468 -48.68 55.82 15.79
CA ILE A 468 -48.86 55.22 14.46
C ILE A 468 -48.84 53.68 14.55
N VAL A 469 -48.06 53.15 15.50
CA VAL A 469 -48.00 51.72 15.83
C VAL A 469 -48.19 51.54 17.32
N ASP A 470 -49.09 50.64 17.71
CA ASP A 470 -49.27 50.21 19.09
C ASP A 470 -48.33 49.02 19.37
N LEU A 471 -47.17 49.31 19.94
CA LEU A 471 -46.27 48.30 20.48
C LEU A 471 -46.84 47.89 21.84
N GLY A 472 -47.89 47.05 21.83
CA GLY A 472 -48.65 46.70 23.04
C GLY A 472 -47.74 46.46 24.24
N SER A 473 -48.03 47.14 25.35
CA SER A 473 -47.20 47.07 26.56
C SER A 473 -47.25 45.67 27.18
N ASN A 474 -46.15 44.91 27.03
CA ASN A 474 -45.80 43.76 27.87
C ASN A 474 -44.30 43.72 28.10
#